data_AF-A0A371JM72-F1
#
_entry.id   AF-A0A371JM72-F1
#
_cell.length_a   1.000
_cell.length_b   1.000
_cell.length_c   1.000
_cell.angle_alpha   90.00
_cell.angle_beta   90.00
_cell.angle_gamma   90.00
#
_symmetry.space_group_name_H-M   'P 1'
#
loop_
_entity.id
_entity.type
_entity.pdbx_description
1 polymer ?
#
loop_
_entity_poly.entity_id
_entity_poly.type
_entity_poly.pdbx_seq_one_letter_code
_entity_poly.pdbx_strand_id
1 'polypeptide(L)'
;MLLESVIAELKRNRKIFQETLSGIPLELVYWKNNPKDWSLLEIICHLVDEEVEDFRARVEHTLIRPNEPLKPFDQIAWIVERNYNGQDFDTMLKRFDDERRESITWLRTTKDMNWDNTIEHPQLGSISARSFLWNWLAHDYHHIRQINKIKYAFLKQSSGDSLSYAGKW
;
A
#
# COMPACT_ATOMS: atom_id res chain seq x y z
N MET A 1 3.72 -6.27 -19.36
CA MET A 1 3.79 -4.86 -18.89
C MET A 1 5.26 -4.52 -18.67
N LEU A 2 5.75 -3.34 -19.08
CA LEU A 2 7.15 -2.96 -18.90
C LEU A 2 7.39 -2.47 -17.46
N LEU A 3 8.62 -2.64 -16.93
CA LEU A 3 9.01 -2.17 -15.59
C LEU A 3 8.72 -0.67 -15.41
N GLU A 4 9.14 0.15 -16.38
CA GLU A 4 8.87 1.60 -16.40
C GLU A 4 7.38 1.94 -16.36
N SER A 5 6.51 1.11 -16.96
CA SER A 5 5.07 1.31 -16.85
C SER A 5 4.59 1.13 -15.41
N VAL A 6 5.08 0.09 -14.72
CA VAL A 6 4.74 -0.18 -13.31
C VAL A 6 5.23 0.94 -12.40
N ILE A 7 6.48 1.39 -12.57
CA ILE A 7 7.06 2.52 -11.82
C ILE A 7 6.28 3.82 -12.09
N ALA A 8 5.82 4.04 -13.33
CA ALA A 8 4.99 5.18 -13.68
C ALA A 8 3.58 5.12 -13.06
N GLU A 9 2.98 3.94 -12.89
CA GLU A 9 1.72 3.77 -12.14
C GLU A 9 1.93 3.98 -10.64
N LEU A 10 2.96 3.40 -10.01
CA LEU A 10 3.29 3.65 -8.59
C LEU A 10 3.46 5.15 -8.31
N LYS A 11 4.03 5.90 -9.27
CA LYS A 11 4.12 7.38 -9.24
C LYS A 11 2.77 8.09 -9.39
N ARG A 12 1.82 7.55 -10.16
CA ARG A 12 0.45 8.08 -10.27
C ARG A 12 -0.35 7.78 -9.01
N ASN A 13 -0.30 6.54 -8.54
CA ASN A 13 -0.99 6.10 -7.34
C ASN A 13 -0.57 6.88 -6.10
N ARG A 14 0.71 7.25 -5.96
CA ARG A 14 1.18 8.17 -4.91
C ARG A 14 0.32 9.45 -4.82
N LYS A 15 0.05 10.08 -5.97
CA LYS A 15 -0.85 11.24 -6.04
C LYS A 15 -2.29 10.87 -5.76
N ILE A 16 -2.78 9.73 -6.26
CA ILE A 16 -4.15 9.27 -5.99
C ILE A 16 -4.37 9.10 -4.48
N PHE A 17 -3.43 8.49 -3.75
CA PHE A 17 -3.49 8.38 -2.30
C PHE A 17 -3.49 9.76 -1.63
N GLN A 18 -2.54 10.64 -1.96
CA GLN A 18 -2.51 12.00 -1.40
C GLN A 18 -3.81 12.77 -1.64
N GLU A 19 -4.27 12.90 -2.88
CA GLU A 19 -5.48 13.67 -3.23
C GLU A 19 -6.77 13.02 -2.68
N THR A 20 -6.81 11.69 -2.52
CA THR A 20 -7.99 10.98 -1.97
C THR A 20 -8.09 11.10 -0.44
N LEU A 21 -6.96 11.29 0.24
CA LEU A 21 -6.86 11.27 1.70
C LEU A 21 -6.60 12.65 2.34
N SER A 22 -6.10 13.64 1.59
CA SER A 22 -5.83 14.98 2.13
C SER A 22 -7.12 15.75 2.46
N GLY A 23 -7.15 16.44 3.60
CA GLY A 23 -8.23 17.35 3.96
C GLY A 23 -9.60 16.69 4.18
N ILE A 24 -9.64 15.39 4.43
CA ILE A 24 -10.88 14.67 4.74
C ILE A 24 -11.33 14.89 6.20
N PRO A 25 -12.63 14.80 6.52
CA PRO A 25 -13.11 14.98 7.90
C PRO A 25 -12.50 13.94 8.86
N LEU A 26 -12.10 14.37 10.05
CA LEU A 26 -11.53 13.49 11.09
C LEU A 26 -12.45 12.31 11.43
N GLU A 27 -13.78 12.52 11.42
CA GLU A 27 -14.74 11.43 11.61
C GLU A 27 -14.50 10.28 10.63
N LEU A 28 -14.30 10.58 9.34
CA LEU A 28 -14.02 9.59 8.29
C LEU A 28 -12.62 8.96 8.41
N VAL A 29 -11.63 9.67 8.99
CA VAL A 29 -10.28 9.13 9.22
C VAL A 29 -10.34 7.90 10.15
N TYR A 30 -11.05 8.04 11.27
CA TYR A 30 -11.16 7.02 12.33
C TYR A 30 -12.35 6.07 12.15
N TRP A 31 -13.30 6.38 11.27
CA TRP A 31 -14.50 5.59 11.08
C TRP A 31 -14.20 4.17 10.56
N LYS A 32 -14.97 3.21 11.07
CA LYS A 32 -14.95 1.80 10.66
C LYS A 32 -16.36 1.33 10.39
N ASN A 33 -16.57 0.60 9.30
CA ASN A 33 -17.87 0.02 8.97
C ASN A 33 -18.29 -1.07 9.98
N ASN A 34 -17.33 -1.86 10.48
CA ASN A 34 -17.48 -2.78 11.60
C ASN A 34 -16.22 -2.71 12.49
N PRO A 35 -16.27 -3.13 13.77
CA PRO A 35 -15.09 -3.11 14.67
C PRO A 35 -13.87 -3.91 14.18
N LYS A 36 -14.08 -4.89 13.28
CA LYS A 36 -13.02 -5.71 12.67
C LYS A 36 -12.46 -5.13 11.36
N ASP A 37 -13.11 -4.12 10.78
CA ASP A 37 -12.64 -3.47 9.56
C ASP A 37 -11.53 -2.47 9.90
N TRP A 38 -10.73 -2.11 8.88
CA TRP A 38 -9.74 -1.05 9.00
C TRP A 38 -10.35 0.32 8.76
N SER A 39 -9.90 1.30 9.55
CA SER A 39 -10.07 2.73 9.34
C SER A 39 -9.13 3.25 8.23
N LEU A 40 -9.28 4.50 7.80
CA LEU A 40 -8.33 5.10 6.88
C LEU A 40 -6.96 5.34 7.52
N LEU A 41 -6.91 5.58 8.85
CA LEU A 41 -5.67 5.65 9.61
C LEU A 41 -4.89 4.33 9.57
N GLU A 42 -5.56 3.21 9.85
CA GLU A 42 -4.89 1.90 9.81
C GLU A 42 -4.41 1.54 8.40
N ILE A 43 -5.16 1.95 7.35
CA ILE A 43 -4.72 1.78 5.95
C ILE A 43 -3.46 2.60 5.65
N ILE A 44 -3.37 3.88 6.05
CA ILE A 44 -2.18 4.69 5.72
C ILE A 44 -0.95 4.24 6.52
N CYS A 45 -1.12 3.79 7.76
CA CYS A 45 -0.04 3.18 8.54
C CYS A 45 0.46 1.88 7.88
N HIS A 46 -0.46 0.99 7.47
CA HIS A 46 -0.13 -0.22 6.72
C HIS A 46 0.61 0.09 5.41
N LEU A 47 0.13 1.08 4.63
CA LEU A 47 0.78 1.47 3.37
C LEU A 47 2.21 1.99 3.58
N VAL A 48 2.50 2.72 4.66
CA VAL A 48 3.88 3.15 4.99
C VAL A 48 4.76 1.95 5.32
N ASP A 49 4.26 1.00 6.11
CA ASP A 49 5.08 -0.12 6.55
C ASP A 49 5.35 -1.13 5.43
N GLU A 50 4.36 -1.41 4.57
CA GLU A 50 4.52 -2.23 3.36
C GLU A 50 5.41 -1.58 2.30
N GLU A 51 5.39 -0.25 2.19
CA GLU A 51 6.25 0.51 1.28
C GLU A 51 7.73 0.29 1.61
N VAL A 52 8.07 0.16 2.90
CA VAL A 52 9.45 0.09 3.39
C VAL A 52 9.91 -1.33 3.66
N GLU A 53 9.18 -2.07 4.50
CA GLU A 53 9.59 -3.35 5.08
C GLU A 53 9.16 -4.57 4.25
N ASP A 54 8.09 -4.45 3.44
CA ASP A 54 7.74 -5.45 2.43
C ASP A 54 8.29 -5.06 1.05
N PHE A 55 7.53 -4.37 0.22
CA PHE A 55 7.78 -4.35 -1.23
C PHE A 55 9.15 -3.78 -1.62
N ARG A 56 9.60 -2.66 -1.03
CA ARG A 56 10.94 -2.12 -1.29
C ARG A 56 12.02 -3.12 -0.88
N ALA A 57 11.95 -3.63 0.35
CA ALA A 57 12.91 -4.59 0.88
C ALA A 57 12.93 -5.92 0.10
N ARG A 58 11.77 -6.46 -0.31
CA ARG A 58 11.68 -7.70 -1.11
C ARG A 58 12.26 -7.52 -2.52
N VAL A 59 11.92 -6.42 -3.21
CA VAL A 59 12.48 -6.12 -4.53
C VAL A 59 13.99 -5.92 -4.41
N GLU A 60 14.47 -5.13 -3.45
CA GLU A 60 15.90 -4.88 -3.24
C GLU A 60 16.66 -6.18 -2.93
N HIS A 61 16.17 -6.96 -1.97
CA HIS A 61 16.80 -8.21 -1.57
C HIS A 61 16.89 -9.19 -2.74
N THR A 62 15.83 -9.33 -3.53
CA THR A 62 15.84 -10.24 -4.69
C THR A 62 16.77 -9.75 -5.80
N LEU A 63 16.91 -8.44 -5.99
CA LEU A 63 17.83 -7.87 -6.98
C LEU A 63 19.31 -7.98 -6.56
N ILE A 64 19.64 -7.74 -5.28
CA ILE A 64 21.03 -7.65 -4.80
C ILE A 64 21.53 -8.99 -4.21
N ARG A 65 20.67 -9.74 -3.51
CA ARG A 65 21.03 -10.93 -2.71
C ARG A 65 20.10 -12.14 -3.00
N PRO A 66 19.91 -12.56 -4.28
CA PRO A 66 19.00 -13.65 -4.63
C PRO A 66 19.36 -15.01 -4.00
N ASN A 67 20.61 -15.19 -3.58
CA ASN A 67 21.07 -16.43 -2.96
C ASN A 67 20.90 -16.46 -1.42
N GLU A 68 20.37 -15.38 -0.82
CA GLU A 68 20.12 -15.29 0.63
C GLU A 68 18.64 -15.48 0.95
N PRO A 69 18.29 -16.15 2.06
CA PRO A 69 16.90 -16.36 2.45
C PRO A 69 16.20 -15.05 2.80
N LEU A 70 14.88 -15.00 2.59
CA LEU A 70 14.06 -13.90 3.07
C LEU A 70 14.04 -13.84 4.60
N LYS A 71 14.14 -12.61 5.14
CA LYS A 71 13.74 -12.34 6.52
C LYS A 71 12.21 -12.47 6.66
N PRO A 72 11.70 -13.27 7.61
CA PRO A 72 10.27 -13.28 7.91
C PRO A 72 9.85 -12.01 8.66
N PHE A 73 8.59 -11.63 8.52
CA PHE A 73 7.92 -10.63 9.36
C PHE A 73 6.41 -10.93 9.41
N ASP A 74 5.70 -10.31 10.35
CA ASP A 74 4.25 -10.45 10.54
C ASP A 74 3.57 -9.08 10.38
N GLN A 75 2.86 -8.91 9.25
CA GLN A 75 2.13 -7.68 8.92
C GLN A 75 0.94 -7.43 9.85
N ILE A 76 0.32 -8.49 10.38
CA ILE A 76 -0.89 -8.40 11.20
C ILE A 76 -0.51 -7.94 12.62
N ALA A 77 0.63 -8.41 13.13
CA ALA A 77 1.17 -8.00 14.42
C ALA A 77 1.46 -6.48 14.48
N TRP A 78 1.96 -5.89 13.38
CA TRP A 78 2.33 -4.48 13.31
C TRP A 78 1.21 -3.49 13.69
N ILE A 79 -0.05 -3.81 13.38
CA ILE A 79 -1.21 -2.96 13.74
C ILE A 79 -1.24 -2.68 15.25
N VAL A 80 -0.95 -3.70 16.06
CA VAL A 80 -0.92 -3.64 17.52
C VAL A 80 0.45 -3.17 18.02
N GLU A 81 1.53 -3.78 17.52
CA GLU A 81 2.91 -3.50 17.97
C GLU A 81 3.34 -2.05 17.72
N ARG A 82 2.90 -1.45 16.60
CA ARG A 82 3.24 -0.08 16.18
C ARG A 82 2.14 0.93 16.53
N ASN A 83 1.11 0.50 17.28
CA ASN A 83 0.00 1.32 17.76
C ASN A 83 -0.63 2.21 16.66
N TYR A 84 -1.09 1.60 15.56
CA TYR A 84 -1.62 2.35 14.40
C TYR A 84 -2.71 3.37 14.79
N ASN A 85 -3.59 3.02 15.72
CA ASN A 85 -4.69 3.88 16.16
C ASN A 85 -4.23 5.06 17.05
N GLY A 86 -2.96 5.11 17.46
CA GLY A 86 -2.34 6.26 18.14
C GLY A 86 -1.43 7.11 17.25
N GLN A 87 -1.35 6.81 15.95
CA GLN A 87 -0.56 7.59 14.99
C GLN A 87 -1.31 8.84 14.51
N ASP A 88 -0.56 9.87 14.10
CA ASP A 88 -1.13 11.06 13.44
C ASP A 88 -1.33 10.81 11.94
N PHE A 89 -2.53 11.10 11.44
CA PHE A 89 -2.94 10.75 10.07
C PHE A 89 -2.18 11.54 9.00
N ASP A 90 -2.07 12.87 9.16
CA ASP A 90 -1.39 13.72 8.19
C ASP A 90 0.12 13.47 8.19
N THR A 91 0.71 13.19 9.34
CA THR A 91 2.12 12.76 9.47
C THR A 91 2.36 11.44 8.72
N MET A 92 1.49 10.44 8.87
CA MET A 92 1.63 9.16 8.16
C MET A 92 1.36 9.29 6.65
N LEU A 93 0.40 10.13 6.23
CA LEU A 93 0.15 10.44 4.83
C LEU A 93 1.34 11.18 4.17
N LYS A 94 1.98 12.10 4.91
CA LYS A 94 3.21 12.75 4.45
C LYS A 94 4.34 11.73 4.33
N ARG A 95 4.57 10.90 5.36
CA ARG A 95 5.59 9.85 5.35
C ARG A 95 5.42 8.92 4.16
N PHE A 96 4.19 8.54 3.82
CA PHE A 96 3.91 7.72 2.63
C PHE A 96 4.31 8.42 1.31
N ASP A 97 4.04 9.72 1.10
CA ASP A 97 4.50 10.41 -0.12
C ASP A 97 6.02 10.43 -0.20
N ASP A 98 6.70 10.75 0.92
CA ASP A 98 8.16 10.81 1.02
C ASP A 98 8.79 9.44 0.69
N GLU A 99 8.41 8.38 1.42
CA GLU A 99 8.91 7.01 1.20
C GLU A 99 8.65 6.54 -0.24
N ARG A 100 7.46 6.81 -0.79
CA ARG A 100 7.13 6.48 -2.18
C ARG A 100 7.96 7.31 -3.18
N ARG A 101 8.39 8.54 -2.86
CA ARG A 101 9.35 9.28 -3.71
C ARG A 101 10.70 8.59 -3.74
N GLU A 102 11.18 8.13 -2.59
CA GLU A 102 12.45 7.43 -2.46
C GLU A 102 12.40 6.10 -3.23
N SER A 103 11.37 5.28 -3.00
CA SER A 103 11.10 4.05 -3.75
C SER A 103 11.11 4.25 -5.26
N ILE A 104 10.39 5.26 -5.78
CA ILE A 104 10.35 5.57 -7.23
C ILE A 104 11.72 6.04 -7.74
N THR A 105 12.49 6.75 -6.94
CA THR A 105 13.82 7.24 -7.32
C THR A 105 14.81 6.09 -7.41
N TRP A 106 14.82 5.21 -6.41
CA TRP A 106 15.62 3.99 -6.36
C TRP A 106 15.23 2.97 -7.44
N LEU A 107 13.93 2.71 -7.67
CA LEU A 107 13.47 1.79 -8.71
C LEU A 107 13.93 2.17 -10.13
N ARG A 108 14.33 3.43 -10.35
CA ARG A 108 14.87 3.90 -11.64
C ARG A 108 16.38 3.71 -11.77
N THR A 109 17.10 3.50 -10.68
CA THR A 109 18.53 3.14 -10.72
C THR A 109 18.75 1.64 -10.95
N THR A 110 17.71 0.81 -10.82
CA THR A 110 17.79 -0.66 -10.95
C THR A 110 17.47 -1.18 -12.35
N LYS A 111 17.43 -0.31 -13.36
CA LYS A 111 17.04 -0.65 -14.74
C LYS A 111 17.87 -1.79 -15.36
N ASP A 112 19.18 -1.77 -15.13
CA ASP A 112 20.13 -2.72 -15.74
C ASP A 112 20.40 -3.96 -14.84
N MET A 113 19.65 -4.11 -13.73
CA MET A 113 19.74 -5.27 -12.84
C MET A 113 18.94 -6.48 -13.36
N ASN A 114 19.29 -7.68 -12.91
CA ASN A 114 18.57 -8.89 -13.30
C ASN A 114 17.21 -9.02 -12.57
N TRP A 115 16.17 -8.49 -13.18
CA TRP A 115 14.79 -8.59 -12.70
C TRP A 115 14.19 -10.00 -12.74
N ASP A 116 14.84 -10.95 -13.43
CA ASP A 116 14.51 -12.38 -13.42
C ASP A 116 15.21 -13.16 -12.29
N ASN A 117 16.01 -12.49 -11.44
CA ASN A 117 16.43 -13.07 -10.16
C ASN A 117 15.21 -13.53 -9.37
N THR A 118 15.29 -14.74 -8.80
CA THR A 118 14.25 -15.35 -7.97
C THR A 118 14.75 -15.69 -6.58
N ILE A 119 13.81 -15.82 -5.66
CA ILE A 119 13.99 -16.32 -4.30
C ILE A 119 12.84 -17.26 -3.95
N GLU A 120 13.08 -18.25 -3.08
CA GLU A 120 12.04 -19.16 -2.63
C GLU A 120 11.23 -18.56 -1.49
N HIS A 121 9.95 -18.28 -1.74
CA HIS A 121 9.00 -17.84 -0.74
C HIS A 121 8.39 -19.06 -0.01
N PRO A 122 8.41 -19.13 1.34
CA PRO A 122 8.03 -20.34 2.09
C PRO A 122 6.66 -20.94 1.80
N GLN A 123 5.72 -20.14 1.30
CA GLN A 123 4.33 -20.54 1.03
C GLN A 123 3.96 -20.50 -0.46
N LEU A 124 4.77 -19.83 -1.30
CA LEU A 124 4.41 -19.52 -2.70
C LEU A 124 5.43 -20.06 -3.72
N GLY A 125 6.54 -20.64 -3.25
CA GLY A 125 7.65 -21.09 -4.10
C GLY A 125 8.43 -19.93 -4.70
N SER A 126 9.04 -20.16 -5.87
CA SER A 126 9.90 -19.20 -6.54
C SER A 126 9.17 -17.91 -6.94
N ILE A 127 9.58 -16.78 -6.38
CA ILE A 127 9.10 -15.43 -6.74
C ILE A 127 10.28 -14.60 -7.27
N SER A 128 10.09 -13.94 -8.41
CA SER A 128 11.10 -13.02 -8.98
C SER A 128 11.00 -11.60 -8.43
N ALA A 129 12.08 -10.83 -8.54
CA ALA A 129 12.06 -9.39 -8.23
C ALA A 129 10.94 -8.67 -9.00
N ARG A 130 10.74 -9.06 -10.27
CA ARG A 130 9.68 -8.52 -11.13
C ARG A 130 8.29 -8.84 -10.59
N SER A 131 8.10 -10.04 -10.04
CA SER A 131 6.85 -10.45 -9.39
C SER A 131 6.54 -9.63 -8.14
N PHE A 132 7.53 -9.30 -7.31
CA PHE A 132 7.30 -8.38 -6.18
C PHE A 132 6.86 -6.99 -6.65
N LEU A 133 7.52 -6.41 -7.66
CA LEU A 133 7.13 -5.10 -8.20
C LEU A 133 5.70 -5.08 -8.79
N TRP A 134 5.26 -6.15 -9.46
CA TRP A 134 3.86 -6.24 -9.91
C TRP A 134 2.87 -6.35 -8.75
N ASN A 135 3.21 -7.08 -7.69
CA ASN A 135 2.34 -7.21 -6.51
C ASN A 135 2.27 -5.90 -5.71
N TRP A 136 3.34 -5.11 -5.66
CA TRP A 136 3.34 -3.75 -5.09
C TRP A 136 2.27 -2.86 -5.75
N LEU A 137 2.22 -2.88 -7.09
CA LEU A 137 1.20 -2.14 -7.83
C LEU A 137 -0.21 -2.74 -7.67
N ALA A 138 -0.33 -4.06 -7.56
CA ALA A 138 -1.61 -4.71 -7.27
C ALA A 138 -2.14 -4.37 -5.86
N HIS A 139 -1.24 -4.20 -4.90
CA HIS A 139 -1.51 -3.80 -3.51
C HIS A 139 -1.99 -2.34 -3.43
N ASP A 140 -1.35 -1.42 -4.18
CA ASP A 140 -1.87 -0.07 -4.37
C ASP A 140 -3.34 -0.09 -4.83
N TYR A 141 -3.65 -0.86 -5.89
CA TYR A 141 -5.01 -0.96 -6.41
C TYR A 141 -5.99 -1.62 -5.42
N HIS A 142 -5.51 -2.56 -4.59
CA HIS A 142 -6.29 -3.16 -3.52
C HIS A 142 -6.74 -2.10 -2.51
N HIS A 143 -5.81 -1.28 -2.01
CA HIS A 143 -6.11 -0.27 -1.01
C HIS A 143 -6.84 0.96 -1.57
N ILE A 144 -6.59 1.38 -2.82
CA ILE A 144 -7.41 2.41 -3.50
C ILE A 144 -8.88 1.97 -3.55
N ARG A 145 -9.15 0.70 -3.88
CA ARG A 145 -10.51 0.13 -3.86
C ARG A 145 -11.08 0.08 -2.44
N GLN A 146 -10.28 -0.28 -1.43
CA GLN A 146 -10.71 -0.33 -0.04
C GLN A 146 -11.06 1.07 0.50
N ILE A 147 -10.22 2.08 0.26
CA ILE A 147 -10.46 3.48 0.63
C ILE A 147 -11.77 3.97 0.01
N ASN A 148 -11.97 3.78 -1.30
CA ASN A 148 -13.21 4.19 -1.96
C ASN A 148 -14.45 3.48 -1.36
N LYS A 149 -14.33 2.20 -0.98
CA LYS A 149 -15.42 1.46 -0.32
C LYS A 149 -15.75 2.04 1.06
N ILE A 150 -14.74 2.43 1.84
CA ILE A 150 -14.91 3.10 3.13
C ILE A 150 -15.59 4.46 2.95
N LYS A 151 -15.10 5.30 2.02
CA LYS A 151 -15.69 6.63 1.73
C LYS A 151 -17.16 6.53 1.31
N TYR A 152 -17.52 5.55 0.48
CA TYR A 152 -18.91 5.31 0.07
C TYR A 152 -19.79 4.79 1.21
N ALA A 153 -19.28 3.87 2.04
CA ALA A 153 -20.04 3.34 3.17
C ALA A 153 -20.27 4.41 4.25
N PHE A 154 -19.27 5.24 4.53
CA PHE A 154 -19.40 6.42 5.39
C PHE A 154 -20.43 7.41 4.83
N LEU A 155 -20.36 7.77 3.54
CA LEU A 155 -21.34 8.65 2.89
C LEU A 155 -22.76 8.10 3.00
N LYS A 156 -22.95 6.80 2.79
CA LYS A 156 -24.26 6.14 2.92
C LYS A 156 -24.80 6.20 4.35
N GLN A 157 -23.93 6.03 5.35
CA GLN A 157 -24.34 6.10 6.75
C GLN A 157 -24.64 7.54 7.19
N SER A 158 -23.81 8.51 6.78
CA SER A 158 -23.94 9.92 7.20
C SER A 158 -25.05 10.68 6.46
N SER A 159 -25.38 10.30 5.21
CA SER A 159 -26.52 10.90 4.50
C SER A 159 -27.87 10.36 4.97
N GLY A 160 -27.91 9.11 5.46
CA GLY A 160 -29.15 8.39 5.77
C GLY A 160 -30.00 8.01 4.54
N ASP A 161 -29.49 8.26 3.31
CA ASP A 161 -30.24 8.10 2.06
C ASP A 161 -29.77 6.88 1.24
N SER A 162 -30.64 6.41 0.34
CA SER A 162 -30.31 5.35 -0.61
C SER A 162 -29.44 5.89 -1.74
N LEU A 163 -28.15 5.55 -1.70
CA LEU A 163 -27.22 5.84 -2.80
C LEU A 163 -27.51 5.06 -4.10
N SER A 164 -28.64 4.35 -4.21
CA SER A 164 -29.00 3.51 -5.37
C SER A 164 -29.10 4.26 -6.71
N TYR A 165 -29.30 5.58 -6.70
CA TYR A 165 -29.28 6.40 -7.92
C TYR A 165 -27.89 6.46 -8.57
N ALA A 166 -26.81 6.32 -7.78
CA ALA A 166 -25.44 6.23 -8.30
C ALA A 166 -25.11 4.87 -8.96
N GLY A 167 -26.07 3.94 -8.98
CA GLY A 167 -25.90 2.57 -9.46
C GLY A 167 -25.68 1.57 -8.32
N LYS A 168 -25.38 0.32 -8.70
CA LYS A 168 -24.96 -0.74 -7.77
C LYS A 168 -23.45 -0.90 -7.87
N TRP A 169 -22.80 -1.02 -6.71
CA TRP A 169 -21.42 -1.49 -6.58
C TRP A 169 -21.41 -3.02 -6.72
#